data_AF-A0A8C5GAU1-F1
#
_entry.id   AF-A0A8C5GAU1-F1
#
_cell.length_a   1.000
_cell.length_b   1.000
_cell.length_c   1.000
_cell.angle_alpha   90.00
_cell.angle_beta   90.00
_cell.angle_gamma   90.00
#
_symmetry.space_group_name_H-M   'P 1'
#
loop_
_entity.id
_entity.type
_entity.pdbx_description
1 polymer ?
#
loop_
_entity_poly.entity_id
_entity_poly.type
_entity_poly.pdbx_seq_one_letter_code
_entity_poly.pdbx_strand_id
1 'polypeptide(L)'
;FRIPRRNGDSALRKPIVEKKRRDRINSCIEQLKVILEKEFHKQEPNSKLEKADILEMTVSFLRHFYYMFYLLFVVLGATLLPTFRYRERYINYF
;
A
#
# COMPACT_ATOMS: atom_id res chain seq x y z
N PHE A 1 3.85 53.68 19.97
CA PHE A 1 4.21 53.19 18.62
C PHE A 1 3.89 51.71 18.50
N ARG A 2 2.84 51.34 17.76
CA ARG A 2 2.45 49.94 17.53
C ARG A 2 2.90 49.55 16.12
N ILE A 3 3.83 48.60 16.01
CA ILE A 3 4.26 48.02 14.73
C ILE A 3 3.07 47.26 14.10
N PRO A 4 2.67 47.52 12.85
CA PRO A 4 1.61 46.74 12.21
C PRO A 4 2.18 45.38 11.78
N ARG A 5 1.56 44.29 12.23
CA ARG A 5 1.87 42.95 11.72
C ARG A 5 1.33 42.81 10.30
N ARG A 6 2.22 42.75 9.32
CA ARG A 6 1.93 42.29 7.96
C ARG A 6 1.65 40.78 8.05
N ASN A 7 0.38 40.35 7.96
CA ASN A 7 0.06 38.92 7.95
C ASN A 7 -1.22 38.61 7.14
N GLY A 8 -1.33 39.18 5.93
CA GLY A 8 -2.40 38.86 4.98
C GLY A 8 -2.07 37.72 4.02
N ASP A 9 -0.80 37.59 3.61
CA ASP A 9 -0.49 36.78 2.42
C ASP A 9 -0.03 35.35 2.75
N SER A 10 0.48 35.12 3.97
CA SER A 10 0.91 33.80 4.43
C SER A 10 -0.26 32.94 4.94
N ALA A 11 -1.38 33.56 5.31
CA ALA A 11 -2.58 32.88 5.79
C ALA A 11 -3.52 32.40 4.67
N LEU A 12 -3.41 32.97 3.46
CA LEU A 12 -4.18 32.58 2.26
C LEU A 12 -3.45 31.55 1.37
N ARG A 13 -2.12 31.51 1.41
CA ARG A 13 -1.32 30.50 0.67
C ARG A 13 -1.33 29.13 1.35
N LYS A 14 -1.30 29.09 2.67
CA LYS A 14 -1.39 27.87 3.50
C LYS A 14 -2.67 27.04 3.27
N PRO A 15 -3.89 27.63 3.20
CA PRO A 15 -5.12 26.86 2.99
C PRO A 15 -5.23 26.24 1.59
N ILE A 16 -4.59 26.82 0.57
CA ILE A 16 -4.58 26.25 -0.79
C ILE A 16 -3.68 25.01 -0.86
N VAL A 17 -2.48 25.10 -0.27
CA VAL A 17 -1.55 23.94 -0.19
C VAL A 17 -2.17 22.82 0.64
N GLU A 18 -2.82 23.16 1.75
CA GLU A 18 -3.52 22.21 2.60
C GLU A 18 -4.75 21.60 1.90
N LYS A 19 -5.51 22.39 1.13
CA LYS A 19 -6.59 21.87 0.28
C LYS A 19 -6.05 20.87 -0.74
N LYS A 20 -4.98 21.23 -1.47
CA LYS A 20 -4.32 20.31 -2.41
C LYS A 20 -3.78 19.06 -1.72
N ARG A 21 -3.33 19.14 -0.45
CA ARG A 21 -2.92 17.96 0.33
C ARG A 21 -4.12 17.06 0.65
N ARG A 22 -5.22 17.64 1.12
CA ARG A 22 -6.46 16.91 1.42
C ARG A 22 -7.06 16.26 0.17
N ASP A 23 -7.06 16.96 -0.96
CA ASP A 23 -7.57 16.43 -2.23
C ASP A 23 -6.73 15.23 -2.70
N ARG A 24 -5.39 15.31 -2.58
CA ARG A 24 -4.51 14.16 -2.86
C ARG A 24 -4.82 12.97 -1.96
N ILE A 25 -4.96 13.19 -0.65
CA ILE A 25 -5.27 12.12 0.30
C ILE A 25 -6.62 11.48 -0.02
N ASN A 26 -7.66 12.30 -0.26
CA ASN A 26 -8.99 11.79 -0.60
C ASN A 26 -8.97 11.02 -1.93
N SER A 27 -8.23 11.48 -2.93
CA SER A 27 -8.06 10.74 -4.18
C SER A 27 -7.38 9.38 -3.97
N CYS A 28 -6.38 9.30 -3.10
CA CYS A 28 -5.75 8.01 -2.77
C CYS A 28 -6.71 7.08 -2.03
N ILE A 29 -7.49 7.59 -1.08
CA ILE A 29 -8.49 6.81 -0.35
C ILE A 29 -9.55 6.26 -1.30
N GLU A 30 -10.03 7.05 -2.26
CA GLU A 30 -11.02 6.58 -3.24
C GLU A 30 -10.43 5.50 -4.17
N GLN A 31 -9.17 5.64 -4.58
CA GLN A 31 -8.49 4.59 -5.35
C GLN A 31 -8.35 3.29 -4.55
N LEU A 32 -7.98 3.38 -3.26
CA LEU A 32 -7.92 2.22 -2.37
C LEU A 32 -9.29 1.56 -2.23
N LYS A 33 -10.34 2.36 -2.08
CA LYS A 33 -11.73 1.87 -2.03
C LYS A 33 -12.08 1.07 -3.29
N VAL A 34 -11.80 1.57 -4.49
CA VAL A 34 -12.09 0.85 -5.74
C VAL A 34 -11.33 -0.47 -5.85
N ILE A 35 -10.07 -0.51 -5.40
CA ILE A 35 -9.27 -1.76 -5.39
C ILE A 35 -9.89 -2.76 -4.39
N LEU A 36 -10.25 -2.29 -3.19
CA LEU A 36 -10.85 -3.14 -2.16
C LEU A 36 -12.27 -3.58 -2.52
N GLU A 37 -13.10 -2.74 -3.13
CA GLU A 37 -14.45 -3.09 -3.59
C GLU A 37 -14.44 -4.23 -4.62
N LYS A 38 -13.40 -4.36 -5.44
CA LYS A 38 -13.26 -5.50 -6.37
C LYS A 38 -13.01 -6.81 -5.65
N GLU A 39 -12.27 -6.78 -4.55
CA GLU A 39 -12.04 -7.95 -3.70
C GLU A 39 -13.26 -8.21 -2.80
N PHE A 40 -13.95 -7.16 -2.34
CA PHE A 40 -15.08 -7.23 -1.43
C PHE A 40 -16.41 -7.55 -2.11
N HIS A 41 -16.63 -7.16 -3.37
CA HIS A 41 -17.82 -7.59 -4.13
C HIS A 41 -17.94 -9.12 -4.23
N LYS A 42 -16.82 -9.84 -4.10
CA LYS A 42 -16.81 -11.31 -4.02
C LYS A 42 -17.35 -11.83 -2.69
N GLN A 43 -17.31 -11.02 -1.63
CA GLN A 43 -17.66 -11.40 -0.26
C GLN A 43 -18.99 -10.78 0.21
N GLU A 44 -19.23 -9.48 -0.02
CA GLU A 44 -20.48 -8.79 0.33
C GLU A 44 -20.76 -7.59 -0.61
N PRO A 45 -21.73 -7.68 -1.53
CA PRO A 45 -21.95 -6.65 -2.56
C PRO A 45 -22.62 -5.35 -2.08
N ASN A 46 -23.09 -5.26 -0.81
CA ASN A 46 -23.90 -4.13 -0.33
C ASN A 46 -23.32 -3.38 0.89
N SER A 47 -22.10 -3.71 1.34
CA SER A 47 -21.52 -3.04 2.51
C SER A 47 -20.88 -1.70 2.13
N LYS A 48 -21.28 -0.63 2.82
CA LYS A 48 -20.65 0.70 2.66
C LYS A 48 -19.33 0.69 3.41
N LEU A 49 -18.22 0.74 2.68
CA LEU A 49 -16.88 0.85 3.27
C LEU A 49 -16.66 2.24 3.88
N GLU A 50 -16.45 2.30 5.19
CA GLU A 50 -16.04 3.54 5.84
C GLU A 50 -14.55 3.82 5.60
N LYS A 51 -14.12 5.07 5.82
CA LYS A 51 -12.70 5.45 5.61
C LYS A 51 -11.73 4.70 6.53
N ALA A 52 -12.18 4.34 7.73
CA ALA A 52 -11.41 3.54 8.67
C ALA A 52 -11.21 2.11 8.14
N ASP A 53 -12.30 1.48 7.69
CA ASP A 53 -12.29 0.13 7.10
C ASP A 53 -11.37 0.07 5.88
N ILE A 54 -11.46 1.06 4.98
CA ILE A 54 -10.59 1.14 3.80
C ILE A 54 -9.11 1.14 4.21
N LEU A 55 -8.75 1.90 5.24
CA LEU A 55 -7.36 2.00 5.67
C LEU A 55 -6.89 0.72 6.37
N GLU A 56 -7.71 0.15 7.26
CA GLU A 56 -7.40 -1.09 7.97
C GLU A 56 -7.25 -2.27 7.01
N MET A 57 -8.20 -2.41 6.07
CA MET A 57 -8.15 -3.43 5.03
C MET A 57 -6.93 -3.27 4.13
N THR A 58 -6.57 -2.04 3.76
CA THR A 58 -5.34 -1.79 2.99
C THR A 58 -4.09 -2.27 3.75
N VAL A 59 -4.00 -2.00 5.05
CA VAL A 59 -2.86 -2.46 5.88
C VAL A 59 -2.83 -3.98 5.97
N SER A 60 -3.98 -4.62 6.18
CA SER A 60 -4.09 -6.09 6.21
C SER A 60 -3.67 -6.71 4.87
N PHE A 61 -4.15 -6.15 3.76
CA PHE A 61 -3.81 -6.58 2.41
C PHE A 61 -2.29 -6.47 2.15
N LEU A 62 -1.68 -5.33 2.43
CA LEU A 62 -0.23 -5.15 2.25
C LEU A 62 0.59 -6.15 3.07
N ARG A 63 0.16 -6.41 4.32
CA ARG A 63 0.80 -7.41 5.18
C ARG A 63 0.65 -8.82 4.60
N HIS A 64 -0.53 -9.17 4.10
CA HIS A 64 -0.77 -10.46 3.47
C HIS A 64 0.11 -10.66 2.23
N PHE A 65 0.20 -9.65 1.36
CA PHE A 65 1.10 -9.68 0.20
C PHE A 65 2.56 -9.84 0.62
N TYR A 66 3.01 -9.12 1.64
CA TYR A 66 4.37 -9.29 2.18
C TYR A 66 4.64 -10.74 2.61
N TYR A 67 3.75 -11.35 3.38
CA TYR A 67 3.92 -12.75 3.81
C TYR A 67 3.82 -13.74 2.64
N MET A 68 2.92 -13.52 1.69
CA MET A 68 2.81 -14.35 0.49
C MET A 68 4.09 -14.30 -0.36
N PHE A 69 4.63 -13.11 -0.60
CA PHE A 69 5.90 -12.95 -1.34
C PHE A 69 7.08 -13.53 -0.57
N TYR A 70 7.13 -13.34 0.76
CA TYR A 70 8.16 -13.94 1.59
C TYR A 70 8.11 -15.47 1.54
N LEU A 71 6.92 -16.06 1.70
CA LEU A 71 6.72 -17.50 1.60
C LEU A 71 7.10 -18.03 0.21
N LEU A 72 6.68 -17.34 -0.85
CA LEU A 72 7.06 -17.68 -2.22
C LEU A 72 8.59 -17.68 -2.38
N PHE A 73 9.27 -16.66 -1.88
CA PHE A 73 10.73 -16.58 -1.91
C PHE A 73 11.38 -17.72 -1.13
N VAL A 74 10.89 -18.04 0.07
CA VAL A 74 11.39 -19.15 0.90
C VAL A 74 11.17 -20.50 0.21
N VAL A 75 9.98 -20.75 -0.34
CA VAL A 75 9.65 -22.01 -1.04
C VAL A 75 10.48 -22.16 -2.31
N LEU A 76 10.61 -21.10 -3.12
CA LEU A 76 11.47 -21.10 -4.30
C LEU A 76 12.94 -21.30 -3.91
N GLY A 77 13.44 -20.63 -2.87
CA GLY A 77 14.80 -20.85 -2.37
C GLY A 77 15.02 -22.29 -1.89
N ALA A 78 14.09 -22.84 -1.12
CA ALA A 78 14.17 -24.20 -0.57
C ALA A 78 14.03 -25.30 -1.62
N THR A 79 13.36 -25.04 -2.75
CA THR A 79 13.20 -26.02 -3.84
C THR A 79 14.29 -25.89 -4.90
N LEU A 80 14.71 -24.67 -5.22
CA LEU A 80 15.73 -24.40 -6.23
C LEU A 80 17.14 -24.66 -5.69
N LEU A 81 17.48 -24.26 -4.46
CA LEU A 81 18.84 -24.45 -3.95
C LEU A 81 19.29 -25.93 -3.91
N PRO A 82 18.48 -26.90 -3.43
CA PRO A 82 18.87 -28.30 -3.48
C PRO A 82 18.88 -28.84 -4.92
N THR A 83 17.97 -28.44 -5.81
CA THR A 83 18.01 -28.89 -7.22
C THR A 83 19.22 -28.34 -7.99
N PHE A 84 19.63 -27.09 -7.74
CA PHE A 84 20.87 -26.52 -8.28
C PHE A 84 22.11 -27.22 -7.73
N ARG A 85 22.20 -27.42 -6.40
CA ARG A 85 23.32 -28.16 -5.77
C ARG A 85 23.38 -29.63 -6.20
N TYR A 86 22.22 -30.26 -6.42
CA TYR A 86 22.13 -31.64 -6.89
C TYR A 86 22.58 -31.73 -8.35
N ARG A 87 22.14 -30.81 -9.22
CA ARG A 87 22.59 -30.75 -10.62
C ARG A 87 24.09 -30.53 -10.75
N GLU A 88 24.68 -29.68 -9.92
CA GLU A 88 26.13 -29.43 -9.91
C GLU A 88 26.95 -30.64 -9.43
N ARG A 89 26.40 -31.45 -8.50
CA ARG A 89 27.02 -32.73 -8.13
C ARG A 89 26.97 -33.74 -9.28
N TYR A 90 25.85 -33.90 -9.98
CA TYR A 90 25.75 -34.85 -11.10
C TYR A 90 26.65 -34.49 -12.29
N ILE A 91 26.90 -33.20 -12.54
CA ILE A 91 27.84 -32.76 -13.59
C ILE A 91 29.30 -33.07 -13.22
N ASN A 92 29.65 -33.15 -11.93
CA ASN A 92 31.00 -33.52 -11.48
C ASN A 92 31.22 -35.04 -11.32
N TYR A 93 30.19 -35.85 -11.58
CA TYR A 93 30.28 -37.32 -11.60
C TYR A 93 30.46 -37.90 -13.02
N PHE A 94 30.66 -37.04 -14.02
CA PHE A 94 31.07 -37.37 -15.39
C PHE A 94 32.27 -36.50 -15.78
#